data_AF-A0A847VGS8-F1
#
_entry.id   AF-A0A847VGS8-F1
#
_cell.length_a   1.000
_cell.length_b   1.000
_cell.length_c   1.000
_cell.angle_alpha   90.00
_cell.angle_beta   90.00
_cell.angle_gamma   90.00
#
_symmetry.space_group_name_H-M   'P 1'
#
loop_
_entity.id
_entity.type
_entity.pdbx_description
1 polymer ?
#
loop_
_entity_poly.entity_id
_entity_poly.type
_entity_poly.pdbx_seq_one_letter_code
_entity_poly.pdbx_strand_id
1 'polypeptide(L)'
;MSPAVPAGSLRWRLLAGTLAWILVTLGVAGWGLRALLREHIAEQLQVQLAAQLDVLSAAVDWEPGKGIAVTPPASDARFARPLSGLYWQIDRLGDKPQKALARSRSLWDQTLALPAPRAADSAPDDRPLPLRGAQGQTLLALARTLQLPEDDAPPLRLVVAGDEALVAEPLARFTRLLLVAMAALAAGLVLAVAVQLQLALAPLER
;
A
#
# COMPACT_ATOMS: atom_id res chain seq x y z
N MET A 1 8.67 14.55 -63.99
CA MET A 1 9.00 13.16 -63.57
C MET A 1 8.97 13.12 -62.05
N SER A 2 7.86 12.66 -61.47
CA SER A 2 7.70 12.56 -60.02
C SER A 2 8.42 11.30 -59.53
N PRO A 3 9.30 11.37 -58.51
CA PRO A 3 9.96 10.18 -58.00
C PRO A 3 8.92 9.30 -57.31
N ALA A 4 8.71 8.10 -57.85
CA ALA A 4 7.90 7.06 -57.22
C ALA A 4 8.62 6.61 -55.95
N VAL A 5 8.11 7.03 -54.79
CA VAL A 5 8.58 6.52 -53.50
C VAL A 5 8.26 5.02 -53.45
N PRO A 6 9.24 4.13 -53.22
CA PRO A 6 8.98 2.69 -53.23
C PRO A 6 7.98 2.35 -52.11
N ALA A 7 6.87 1.71 -52.49
CA ALA A 7 5.74 1.37 -51.62
C ALA A 7 6.13 0.55 -50.38
N GLY A 8 7.26 -0.17 -50.44
CA GLY A 8 7.83 -0.89 -49.30
C GLY A 8 8.25 0.02 -48.14
N SER A 9 8.78 1.22 -48.42
CA SER A 9 9.23 2.14 -47.36
C SER A 9 8.08 2.79 -46.60
N LEU A 10 6.94 3.02 -47.27
CA LEU A 10 5.77 3.64 -46.67
C LEU A 10 5.02 2.65 -45.77
N ARG A 11 4.83 1.41 -46.24
CA ARG A 11 4.24 0.32 -45.46
C ARG A 11 5.06 0.04 -44.20
N TRP A 12 6.39 0.05 -44.31
CA TRP A 12 7.27 -0.16 -43.16
C TRP A 12 7.18 0.96 -42.12
N ARG A 13 7.17 2.22 -42.56
CA ARG A 13 6.99 3.37 -41.67
C ARG A 13 5.63 3.36 -40.96
N LEU A 14 4.57 2.97 -41.65
CA LEU A 14 3.23 2.84 -41.06
C LEU A 14 3.19 1.73 -40.01
N LEU A 15 3.69 0.53 -40.33
CA LEU A 15 3.73 -0.59 -39.39
C LEU A 15 4.59 -0.30 -38.16
N ALA A 16 5.78 0.29 -38.36
CA ALA A 16 6.66 0.70 -37.27
C ALA A 16 5.99 1.79 -36.40
N GLY A 17 5.30 2.74 -37.03
CA GLY A 17 4.52 3.76 -36.32
C GLY A 17 3.39 3.16 -35.48
N THR A 18 2.61 2.23 -36.03
CA THR A 18 1.54 1.53 -35.30
C THR A 18 2.10 0.70 -34.15
N LEU A 19 3.19 -0.06 -34.38
CA LEU A 19 3.82 -0.85 -33.33
C LEU A 19 4.36 0.04 -32.21
N ALA A 20 5.04 1.13 -32.55
CA ALA A 20 5.50 2.12 -31.57
C ALA A 20 4.32 2.69 -30.77
N TRP A 21 3.22 3.03 -31.43
CA TRP A 21 2.01 3.53 -30.78
C TRP A 21 1.38 2.50 -29.82
N ILE A 22 1.35 1.22 -30.21
CA ILE A 22 0.87 0.13 -29.34
C ILE A 22 1.77 -0.01 -28.11
N LEU A 23 3.09 0.02 -28.28
CA LEU A 23 4.03 -0.09 -27.15
C LEU A 23 3.86 1.08 -26.17
N VAL A 24 3.70 2.30 -26.68
CA VAL A 24 3.39 3.49 -25.86
C VAL A 24 2.08 3.30 -25.12
N THR A 25 1.03 2.86 -25.81
CA THR A 25 -0.30 2.61 -25.22
C THR A 25 -0.22 1.55 -24.11
N LEU A 26 0.53 0.46 -24.34
CA LEU A 26 0.74 -0.59 -23.36
C LEU A 26 1.48 -0.05 -22.12
N GLY A 27 2.51 0.78 -22.33
CA GLY A 27 3.25 1.45 -21.26
C GLY A 27 2.36 2.34 -20.40
N VAL A 28 1.51 3.16 -21.03
CA VAL A 28 0.54 4.03 -20.33
C VAL A 28 -0.48 3.19 -19.55
N ALA A 29 -1.03 2.15 -20.16
CA ALA A 29 -1.97 1.25 -19.50
C ALA A 29 -1.34 0.55 -18.29
N GLY A 30 -0.11 0.03 -18.43
CA GLY A 30 0.61 -0.62 -17.34
C GLY A 30 0.93 0.33 -16.18
N TRP A 31 1.29 1.57 -16.49
CA TRP A 31 1.50 2.61 -15.49
C TRP A 31 0.20 2.95 -14.73
N GLY A 32 -0.91 3.14 -15.45
CA GLY A 32 -2.22 3.42 -14.86
C GLY A 32 -2.71 2.29 -13.96
N LEU A 33 -2.61 1.03 -14.41
CA LEU A 33 -3.03 -0.14 -13.62
C LEU A 33 -2.20 -0.30 -12.34
N ARG A 34 -0.89 -0.03 -12.41
CA ARG A 34 -0.02 -0.01 -11.23
C ARG A 34 -0.44 1.07 -10.24
N ALA A 35 -0.81 2.27 -10.71
CA ALA A 35 -1.26 3.36 -9.86
C ALA A 35 -2.57 3.01 -9.14
N LEU A 36 -3.56 2.50 -9.88
CA LEU A 36 -4.85 2.06 -9.32
C LEU A 36 -4.68 0.95 -8.28
N LEU A 37 -3.82 -0.03 -8.54
CA LEU A 37 -3.58 -1.11 -7.58
C LEU A 37 -2.89 -0.61 -6.31
N ARG A 38 -1.93 0.31 -6.44
CA ARG A 38 -1.29 0.94 -5.27
C ARG A 38 -2.31 1.64 -4.40
N GLU A 39 -3.16 2.45 -5.01
CA GLU A 39 -4.23 3.19 -4.32
C GLU A 39 -5.18 2.23 -3.61
N HIS A 40 -5.68 1.22 -4.34
CA HIS A 40 -6.57 0.21 -3.77
C HIS A 40 -5.97 -0.54 -2.56
N ILE A 41 -4.71 -0.98 -2.65
CA ILE A 41 -4.06 -1.69 -1.53
C ILE A 41 -3.80 -0.74 -0.35
N ALA A 42 -3.43 0.52 -0.62
CA ALA A 42 -3.20 1.51 0.43
C ALA A 42 -4.51 1.87 1.17
N GLU A 43 -5.60 2.07 0.45
CA GLU A 43 -6.94 2.27 1.02
C GLU A 43 -7.38 1.05 1.83
N GLN A 44 -7.22 -0.15 1.28
CA GLN A 44 -7.57 -1.39 1.99
C GLN A 44 -6.78 -1.53 3.30
N LEU A 45 -5.48 -1.18 3.30
CA LEU A 45 -4.68 -1.19 4.52
C LEU A 45 -5.21 -0.17 5.54
N GLN A 46 -5.56 1.05 5.12
CA GLN A 46 -6.15 2.06 6.01
C GLN A 46 -7.47 1.59 6.63
N VAL A 47 -8.37 1.03 5.83
CA VAL A 47 -9.64 0.47 6.32
C VAL A 47 -9.38 -0.67 7.32
N GLN A 48 -8.41 -1.52 7.03
CA GLN A 48 -8.03 -2.60 7.95
C GLN A 48 -7.49 -2.07 9.28
N LEU A 49 -6.62 -1.05 9.24
CA LEU A 49 -6.07 -0.41 10.45
C LEU A 49 -7.17 0.29 11.25
N ALA A 50 -8.13 0.94 10.58
CA ALA A 50 -9.26 1.60 11.23
C ALA A 50 -10.17 0.59 11.94
N ALA A 51 -10.52 -0.51 11.26
CA ALA A 51 -11.30 -1.59 11.87
C ALA A 51 -10.57 -2.23 13.08
N GLN A 52 -9.24 -2.38 12.99
CA GLN A 52 -8.43 -2.86 14.12
C GLN A 52 -8.41 -1.86 15.27
N LEU A 53 -8.40 -0.56 14.98
CA LEU A 53 -8.46 0.51 15.97
C LEU A 53 -9.83 0.54 16.66
N ASP A 54 -10.92 0.32 15.92
CA ASP A 54 -12.27 0.18 16.49
C ASP A 54 -12.36 -1.00 17.46
N VAL A 55 -11.85 -2.16 17.03
CA VAL A 55 -11.79 -3.36 17.86
C VAL A 55 -10.91 -3.14 19.09
N LEU A 56 -9.76 -2.47 18.96
CA LEU A 56 -8.91 -2.11 20.08
C LEU A 56 -9.61 -1.16 21.04
N SER A 57 -10.36 -0.16 20.52
CA SER A 57 -11.10 0.77 21.35
C SER A 57 -12.19 0.12 22.19
N ALA A 58 -12.85 -0.92 21.67
CA ALA A 58 -13.85 -1.68 22.40
C ALA A 58 -13.24 -2.68 23.41
N ALA A 59 -11.97 -3.05 23.23
CA ALA A 59 -11.27 -4.03 24.05
C ALA A 59 -10.44 -3.41 25.20
N VAL A 60 -10.31 -2.08 25.18
CA VAL A 60 -9.62 -1.32 26.22
C VAL A 60 -10.59 -1.01 27.33
N ASP A 61 -10.24 -1.47 28.53
CA ASP A 61 -10.99 -1.21 29.75
C ASP A 61 -10.05 -0.63 30.82
N TRP A 62 -10.61 0.17 31.72
CA TRP A 62 -9.87 0.78 32.83
C TRP A 62 -10.32 0.16 34.14
N GLU A 63 -9.43 -0.62 34.78
CA GLU A 63 -9.72 -1.23 36.08
C GLU A 63 -9.07 -0.38 37.19
N PRO A 64 -9.86 0.30 38.05
CA PRO A 64 -9.33 1.14 39.12
C PRO A 64 -8.35 0.37 40.01
N GLY A 65 -7.13 0.89 40.17
CA GLY A 65 -6.08 0.30 41.01
C GLY A 65 -5.18 -0.75 40.33
N LYS A 66 -5.62 -1.38 39.22
CA LYS A 66 -4.78 -2.30 38.42
C LYS A 66 -4.24 -1.65 37.13
N GLY A 67 -4.88 -0.59 36.65
CA GLY A 67 -4.47 0.14 35.44
C GLY A 67 -5.25 -0.29 34.20
N ILE A 68 -4.61 -0.20 33.03
CA ILE A 68 -5.27 -0.55 31.77
C ILE A 68 -5.34 -2.09 31.63
N ALA A 69 -6.54 -2.59 31.36
CA ALA A 69 -6.76 -3.97 30.98
C ALA A 69 -7.11 -4.00 29.50
N VAL A 70 -6.20 -4.54 28.68
CA VAL A 70 -6.49 -4.82 27.28
C VAL A 70 -6.73 -6.31 27.17
N THR A 71 -7.99 -6.73 27.02
CA THR A 71 -8.29 -8.13 26.70
C THR A 71 -8.18 -8.25 25.19
N PRO A 72 -7.05 -8.72 24.63
CA PRO A 72 -6.84 -8.61 23.20
C PRO A 72 -7.85 -9.54 22.53
N PRO A 73 -8.78 -9.02 21.71
CA PRO A 73 -9.54 -9.90 20.84
C PRO A 73 -8.53 -10.54 19.87
N ALA A 74 -8.79 -11.79 19.51
CA ALA A 74 -8.01 -12.53 18.52
C ALA A 74 -8.22 -11.96 17.10
N SER A 75 -8.00 -10.65 16.90
CA SER A 75 -8.36 -9.95 15.66
C SER A 75 -7.33 -10.14 14.56
N ASP A 76 -6.03 -10.26 14.88
CA ASP A 76 -4.99 -10.60 13.90
C ASP A 76 -3.79 -11.30 14.56
N ALA A 77 -3.48 -12.53 14.12
CA ALA A 77 -2.34 -13.31 14.62
C ALA A 77 -0.98 -12.62 14.39
N ARG A 78 -0.91 -11.66 13.46
CA ARG A 78 0.30 -10.87 13.21
C ARG A 78 0.71 -10.00 14.39
N PHE A 79 -0.22 -9.59 15.26
CA PHE A 79 0.14 -8.83 16.47
C PHE A 79 0.92 -9.65 17.51
N ALA A 80 0.86 -10.99 17.43
CA ALA A 80 1.62 -11.88 18.28
C ALA A 80 3.00 -12.23 17.70
N ARG A 81 3.21 -11.99 16.40
CA ARG A 81 4.47 -12.31 15.72
C ARG A 81 5.43 -11.11 15.82
N PRO A 82 6.64 -11.29 16.37
CA PRO A 82 7.66 -10.25 16.40
C PRO A 82 7.91 -9.70 14.99
N LEU A 83 7.95 -8.36 14.85
CA LEU A 83 8.30 -7.68 13.60
C LEU A 83 7.43 -8.08 12.40
N SER A 84 6.15 -8.33 12.62
CA SER A 84 5.22 -8.77 11.58
C SER A 84 4.82 -7.68 10.57
N GLY A 85 5.21 -6.43 10.83
CA GLY A 85 4.75 -5.26 10.07
C GLY A 85 3.39 -4.72 10.53
N LEU A 86 2.73 -5.31 11.53
CA LEU A 86 1.53 -4.75 12.17
C LEU A 86 1.75 -4.56 13.66
N TYR A 87 1.41 -3.39 14.17
CA TYR A 87 1.75 -2.95 15.51
C TYR A 87 0.58 -2.21 16.14
N TRP A 88 0.42 -2.34 17.45
CA TRP A 88 -0.49 -1.47 18.20
C TRP A 88 0.18 -1.01 19.50
N GLN A 89 -0.13 0.20 19.92
CA GLN A 89 0.39 0.82 21.14
C GLN A 89 -0.71 1.67 21.77
N ILE A 90 -0.76 1.69 23.09
CA ILE A 90 -1.63 2.56 23.86
C ILE A 90 -0.77 3.46 24.74
N ASP A 91 -0.95 4.77 24.60
CA ASP A 91 -0.29 5.76 25.42
C ASP A 91 -1.28 6.38 26.41
N ARG A 92 -0.83 6.68 27.62
CA ARG A 92 -1.55 7.50 28.59
C ARG A 92 -1.22 8.97 28.32
N LEU A 93 -2.25 9.79 28.18
CA LEU A 93 -2.17 11.26 28.13
C LEU A 93 -2.59 11.87 29.48
N GLY A 94 -2.51 13.20 29.60
CA GLY A 94 -2.90 13.93 30.80
C GLY A 94 -1.73 14.15 31.78
N ASP A 95 -2.04 14.26 33.07
CA ASP A 95 -1.11 14.74 34.12
C ASP A 95 0.11 13.82 34.34
N LYS A 96 -0.02 12.52 34.05
CA LYS A 96 1.06 11.54 34.12
C LYS A 96 1.21 10.84 32.76
N PRO A 97 1.79 11.52 31.76
CA PRO A 97 1.88 10.96 30.42
C PRO A 97 2.83 9.75 30.44
N GLN A 98 2.38 8.64 29.87
CA GLN A 98 3.17 7.40 29.81
C GLN A 98 3.03 6.79 28.42
N LYS A 99 4.14 6.68 27.70
CA LYS A 99 4.17 6.00 26.40
C LYS A 99 4.16 4.49 26.59
N ALA A 100 3.55 3.79 25.64
CA ALA A 100 3.47 2.33 25.61
C ALA A 100 3.00 1.73 26.94
N LEU A 101 1.93 2.30 27.51
CA LEU A 101 1.24 1.75 28.68
C LEU A 101 0.82 0.30 28.42
N ALA A 102 0.36 0.03 27.18
CA ALA A 102 0.21 -1.30 26.62
C ALA A 102 0.72 -1.32 25.18
N ARG A 103 1.25 -2.46 24.73
CA ARG A 103 1.75 -2.64 23.36
C ARG A 103 1.58 -4.06 22.86
N SER A 104 1.50 -4.20 21.54
CA SER A 104 1.50 -5.49 20.87
C SER A 104 2.82 -6.24 21.07
N ARG A 105 2.77 -7.58 21.08
CA ARG A 105 4.00 -8.40 21.09
C ARG A 105 4.82 -8.24 19.82
N SER A 106 4.20 -7.86 18.70
CA SER A 106 4.89 -7.56 17.46
C SER A 106 5.88 -6.40 17.55
N LEU A 107 5.65 -5.43 18.45
CA LEU A 107 6.60 -4.36 18.74
C LEU A 107 7.84 -4.86 19.51
N TRP A 108 7.74 -6.01 20.18
CA TRP A 108 8.82 -6.56 21.02
C TRP A 108 9.30 -5.52 22.04
N ASP A 109 10.54 -5.04 21.92
CA ASP A 109 11.16 -4.03 22.77
C ASP A 109 11.00 -2.60 22.22
N GLN A 110 10.46 -2.45 21.01
CA GLN A 110 10.30 -1.17 20.34
C GLN A 110 9.05 -0.41 20.82
N THR A 111 9.04 0.89 20.57
CA THR A 111 7.90 1.79 20.81
C THR A 111 7.70 2.68 19.60
N LEU A 112 6.45 2.98 19.26
CA LEU A 112 6.11 3.90 18.18
C LEU A 112 6.40 5.33 18.64
N ALA A 113 7.27 6.02 17.89
CA ALA A 113 7.58 7.42 18.12
C ALA A 113 6.50 8.30 17.48
N LEU A 114 5.45 8.58 18.23
CA LEU A 114 4.32 9.38 17.77
C LEU A 114 4.59 10.89 17.90
N PRO A 115 4.22 11.71 16.91
CA PRO A 115 4.14 13.17 17.06
C PRO A 115 3.24 13.55 18.25
N ALA A 116 3.48 14.72 18.83
CA ALA A 116 2.65 15.24 19.91
C ALA A 116 1.16 15.23 19.50
N PRO A 117 0.23 14.88 20.40
CA PRO A 117 -1.20 14.94 20.11
C PRO A 117 -1.55 16.34 19.62
N ARG A 118 -2.24 16.44 18.48
CA ARG A 118 -2.83 17.71 18.05
C ARG A 118 -3.98 18.02 19.00
N ALA A 119 -4.15 19.30 19.38
CA ALA A 119 -5.23 19.71 20.26
C ALA A 119 -6.57 19.16 19.73
N ALA A 120 -7.34 18.54 20.62
CA ALA A 120 -8.51 17.75 20.30
C ALA A 120 -9.65 18.62 19.73
N ASP A 121 -9.65 18.84 18.43
CA ASP A 121 -10.86 19.22 17.70
C ASP A 121 -11.69 17.95 17.52
N SER A 122 -12.48 17.61 18.55
CA SER A 122 -13.79 16.93 18.58
C SER A 122 -14.19 15.83 17.56
N ALA A 123 -13.28 15.33 16.73
CA ALA A 123 -13.49 14.25 15.78
C ALA A 123 -12.45 13.13 16.03
N PRO A 124 -12.79 11.85 15.79
CA PRO A 124 -11.81 10.78 15.75
C PRO A 124 -10.71 11.14 14.76
N ASP A 125 -9.48 11.34 15.24
CA ASP A 125 -8.33 11.67 14.38
C ASP A 125 -7.79 10.40 13.69
N ASP A 126 -8.67 9.67 13.02
CA ASP A 126 -8.35 8.46 12.25
C ASP A 126 -7.60 8.81 10.94
N ARG A 127 -6.78 9.87 10.98
CA ARG A 127 -5.99 10.30 9.84
C ARG A 127 -4.73 9.45 9.73
N PRO A 128 -4.33 9.04 8.52
CA PRO A 128 -3.05 8.38 8.31
C PRO A 128 -1.89 9.31 8.67
N LEU A 129 -1.07 8.87 9.63
CA LEU A 129 0.18 9.51 10.01
C LEU A 129 1.35 8.64 9.53
N PRO A 130 2.25 9.15 8.67
CA PRO A 130 3.48 8.47 8.37
C PRO A 130 4.42 8.53 9.59
N LEU A 131 4.89 7.37 10.03
CA LEU A 131 5.85 7.19 11.11
C LEU A 131 7.09 6.47 10.59
N ARG A 132 8.19 6.58 11.34
CA ARG A 132 9.37 5.72 11.15
C ARG A 132 9.44 4.72 12.28
N GLY A 133 9.50 3.44 11.92
CA GLY A 133 9.81 2.37 12.88
C GLY A 133 11.25 2.44 13.35
N ALA A 134 11.59 1.75 14.45
CA ALA A 134 12.94 1.82 15.00
C ALA A 134 14.00 1.17 14.08
N GLN A 135 13.58 0.31 13.15
CA GLN A 135 14.44 -0.29 12.12
C GLN A 135 14.51 0.53 10.82
N GLY A 136 13.97 1.75 10.80
CA GLY A 136 13.99 2.64 9.63
C GLY A 136 12.90 2.38 8.59
N GLN A 137 12.01 1.42 8.82
CA GLN A 137 10.84 1.17 7.97
C GLN A 137 9.81 2.31 8.06
N THR A 138 9.15 2.61 6.94
CA THR A 138 8.05 3.58 6.90
C THR A 138 6.77 2.88 7.34
N LEU A 139 6.14 3.42 8.37
CA LEU A 139 4.90 2.89 8.93
C LEU A 139 3.76 3.86 8.65
N LEU A 140 2.60 3.35 8.26
CA LEU A 140 1.35 4.07 8.23
C LEU A 140 0.61 3.83 9.55
N ALA A 141 0.40 4.87 10.34
CA ALA A 141 -0.28 4.78 11.62
C ALA A 141 -1.61 5.52 11.64
N LEU A 142 -2.60 4.94 12.32
CA LEU A 142 -3.83 5.61 12.71
C LEU A 142 -3.82 5.76 14.23
N ALA A 143 -4.23 6.93 14.72
CA ALA A 143 -4.21 7.22 16.14
C ALA A 143 -5.52 7.85 16.60
N ARG A 144 -6.20 7.24 17.58
CA ARG A 144 -7.44 7.79 18.15
C ARG A 144 -7.23 8.10 19.62
N THR A 145 -7.65 9.29 20.02
CA THR A 145 -7.73 9.66 21.44
C THR A 145 -9.10 9.26 21.98
N LEU A 146 -9.10 8.52 23.07
CA LEU A 146 -10.30 8.06 23.77
C LEU A 146 -10.26 8.54 25.21
N GLN A 147 -11.34 9.16 25.63
CA GLN A 147 -11.62 9.44 27.03
C GLN A 147 -12.64 8.41 27.49
N LEU A 148 -12.24 7.58 28.44
CA LEU A 148 -13.11 6.56 29.01
C LEU A 148 -14.15 7.21 29.94
N PRO A 149 -15.38 6.65 30.03
CA PRO A 149 -16.49 7.24 30.79
C PRO A 149 -16.31 7.15 32.31
N GLU A 150 -15.37 6.35 32.81
CA GLU A 150 -15.05 6.24 34.23
C GLU A 150 -14.42 7.54 34.76
N ASP A 151 -14.92 8.05 35.90
CA ASP A 151 -14.56 9.36 36.46
C ASP A 151 -13.05 9.57 36.75
N ASP A 152 -12.26 8.49 36.84
CA ASP A 152 -10.80 8.51 37.08
C ASP A 152 -9.96 8.02 35.88
N ALA A 153 -10.59 7.70 34.74
CA ALA A 153 -9.85 7.19 33.60
C ALA A 153 -9.04 8.31 32.92
N PRO A 154 -7.72 8.16 32.72
CA PRO A 154 -6.93 9.13 31.99
C PRO A 154 -7.32 9.13 30.49
N PRO A 155 -7.11 10.24 29.76
CA PRO A 155 -7.20 10.19 28.31
C PRO A 155 -6.17 9.20 27.76
N LEU A 156 -6.63 8.27 26.92
CA LEU A 156 -5.81 7.25 26.29
C LEU A 156 -5.66 7.57 24.81
N ARG A 157 -4.47 7.33 24.25
CA ARG A 157 -4.23 7.39 22.81
C ARG A 157 -3.95 5.99 22.30
N LEU A 158 -4.89 5.47 21.52
CA LEU A 158 -4.79 4.17 20.87
C LEU A 158 -4.17 4.38 19.50
N VAL A 159 -3.17 3.57 19.16
CA VAL A 159 -2.45 3.67 17.90
C VAL A 159 -2.35 2.28 17.28
N VAL A 160 -2.69 2.17 16.01
CA VAL A 160 -2.42 0.98 15.19
C VAL A 160 -1.57 1.41 14.00
N ALA A 161 -0.49 0.68 13.73
CA ALA A 161 0.43 0.98 12.66
C ALA A 161 0.70 -0.25 11.78
N GLY A 162 0.74 -0.03 10.47
CA GLY A 162 1.11 -1.02 9.47
C GLY A 162 2.33 -0.58 8.67
N ASP A 163 3.18 -1.54 8.30
CA ASP A 163 4.34 -1.30 7.45
C ASP A 163 3.91 -1.04 6.00
N GLU A 164 4.47 0.00 5.36
CA GLU A 164 4.25 0.24 3.94
C GLU A 164 4.77 -0.91 3.06
N ALA A 165 5.66 -1.76 3.58
CA ALA A 165 6.06 -3.02 2.94
C ALA A 165 4.86 -3.93 2.62
N LEU A 166 3.79 -3.87 3.44
CA LEU A 166 2.55 -4.60 3.18
C LEU A 166 1.84 -4.15 1.90
N VAL A 167 2.10 -2.92 1.43
CA VAL A 167 1.64 -2.39 0.14
C VAL A 167 2.68 -2.63 -0.95
N ALA A 168 3.97 -2.42 -0.65
CA ALA A 168 5.04 -2.48 -1.63
C ALA A 168 5.30 -3.89 -2.15
N GLU A 169 5.25 -4.93 -1.31
CA GLU A 169 5.52 -6.31 -1.71
C GLU A 169 4.50 -6.86 -2.71
N PRO A 170 3.18 -6.80 -2.46
CA PRO A 170 2.19 -7.25 -3.44
C PRO A 170 2.27 -6.45 -4.74
N LEU A 171 2.48 -5.13 -4.64
CA LEU A 171 2.60 -4.24 -5.79
C LEU A 171 3.82 -4.60 -6.66
N ALA A 172 4.97 -4.90 -6.05
CA ALA A 172 6.18 -5.30 -6.77
C ALA A 172 5.97 -6.64 -7.49
N ARG A 173 5.33 -7.60 -6.83
CA ARG A 173 5.00 -8.91 -7.43
C ARG A 173 4.07 -8.75 -8.63
N PHE A 174 3.01 -7.96 -8.48
CA PHE A 174 2.07 -7.66 -9.56
C PHE A 174 2.76 -6.95 -10.72
N THR A 175 3.54 -5.91 -10.44
CA THR A 175 4.26 -5.14 -11.46
C THR A 175 5.17 -6.04 -12.28
N ARG A 176 5.87 -6.99 -11.65
CA ARG A 176 6.70 -7.97 -12.35
C ARG A 176 5.90 -8.87 -13.28
N LEU A 177 4.78 -9.42 -12.81
CA LEU A 177 3.90 -10.25 -13.64
C LEU A 177 3.33 -9.47 -14.83
N LEU A 178 2.89 -8.22 -14.58
CA LEU A 178 2.39 -7.32 -15.59
C LEU A 178 3.44 -7.03 -16.67
N LEU A 179 4.68 -6.72 -16.26
CA LEU A 179 5.79 -6.49 -17.17
C LEU A 179 6.12 -7.72 -18.02
N VAL A 180 6.12 -8.92 -17.42
CA VAL A 180 6.34 -10.17 -18.16
C VAL A 180 5.25 -10.41 -19.19
N ALA A 181 3.98 -10.21 -18.82
CA ALA A 181 2.85 -10.36 -19.74
C ALA A 181 2.91 -9.33 -20.88
N MET A 182 3.21 -8.06 -20.56
CA MET A 182 3.38 -7.00 -21.55
C MET A 182 4.56 -7.28 -22.50
N ALA A 183 5.68 -7.78 -21.98
CA ALA A 183 6.84 -8.14 -22.78
C ALA A 183 6.54 -9.32 -23.72
N ALA A 184 5.83 -10.34 -23.22
CA ALA A 184 5.40 -11.47 -24.04
C ALA A 184 4.45 -11.02 -25.17
N LEU A 185 3.50 -10.12 -24.87
CA LEU A 185 2.59 -9.55 -25.87
C LEU A 185 3.35 -8.70 -26.90
N ALA A 186 4.25 -7.83 -26.45
CA ALA A 186 5.10 -7.03 -27.33
C ALA A 186 5.95 -7.91 -28.25
N ALA A 187 6.56 -8.98 -27.73
CA ALA A 187 7.32 -9.93 -28.52
C ALA A 187 6.45 -10.65 -29.56
N GLY A 188 5.24 -11.08 -29.18
CA GLY A 188 4.27 -11.69 -30.08
C GLY A 188 3.85 -10.74 -31.22
N LEU A 189 3.65 -9.46 -30.92
CA LEU A 189 3.34 -8.44 -31.92
C LEU A 189 4.50 -8.19 -32.90
N VAL A 190 5.73 -8.09 -32.39
CA VAL A 190 6.93 -7.97 -33.23
C VAL A 190 7.06 -9.18 -34.15
N LEU A 191 6.85 -10.39 -33.63
CA LEU A 191 6.90 -11.62 -34.42
C LEU A 191 5.80 -11.64 -35.49
N ALA A 192 4.58 -11.24 -35.15
CA ALA A 192 3.47 -11.17 -36.09
C ALA A 192 3.77 -10.18 -37.24
N VAL A 193 4.30 -9.00 -36.91
CA VAL A 193 4.73 -8.02 -37.92
C VAL A 193 5.81 -8.61 -38.82
N ALA A 194 6.82 -9.30 -38.25
CA ALA A 194 7.87 -9.93 -39.04
C ALA A 194 7.32 -10.99 -40.01
N VAL A 195 6.39 -11.84 -39.56
CA VAL A 195 5.72 -12.84 -40.40
C VAL A 195 4.87 -12.19 -41.49
N GLN A 196 4.09 -11.15 -41.15
CA GLN A 196 3.27 -10.41 -42.12
C GLN A 196 4.13 -9.81 -43.24
N LEU A 197 5.32 -9.29 -42.92
CA LEU A 197 6.25 -8.79 -43.93
C LEU A 197 6.80 -9.89 -44.82
N GLN A 198 7.22 -11.02 -44.23
CA GLN A 198 7.75 -12.15 -45.00
C GLN A 198 6.72 -12.67 -46.00
N LEU A 199 5.45 -12.80 -45.58
CA LEU A 199 4.35 -13.21 -46.45
C LEU A 199 3.99 -12.12 -47.48
N ALA A 200 4.04 -10.84 -47.12
CA ALA A 200 3.75 -9.74 -48.04
C ALA A 200 4.84 -9.48 -49.09
N LEU A 201 6.07 -9.91 -48.83
CA LEU A 201 7.21 -9.86 -49.73
C LEU A 201 7.47 -11.20 -50.45
N ALA A 202 6.72 -12.25 -50.11
CA ALA A 202 6.78 -13.52 -50.82
C ALA A 202 6.40 -13.26 -52.29
N PRO A 203 7.31 -13.56 -53.24
CA PRO A 203 7.14 -13.16 -54.63
C PRO A 203 5.86 -13.78 -55.20
N LEU A 204 5.03 -12.93 -55.79
CA LEU A 204 3.95 -13.33 -56.69
C LEU A 204 4.60 -13.98 -57.92
N GLU A 205 5.01 -15.23 -57.81
CA GLU A 205 5.27 -16.05 -58.96
C GLU A 205 3.92 -16.54 -59.51
N ARG A 206 3.54 -15.89 -60.62
CA ARG A 206 2.50 -16.19 -61.64
C ARG A 206 1.29 -15.26 -61.65
#